data_AF-A0AAV0XPA6-F1
#
_entry.id   AF-A0AAV0XPA6-F1
#
_cell.length_a   1.000
_cell.length_b   1.000
_cell.length_c   1.000
_cell.angle_alpha   90.00
_cell.angle_beta   90.00
_cell.angle_gamma   90.00
#
_symmetry.space_group_name_H-M   'P 1'
#
loop_
_entity.id
_entity.type
_entity.pdbx_description
1 polymer ?
#
loop_
_entity_poly.entity_id
_entity_poly.type
_entity_poly.pdbx_seq_one_letter_code
_entity_poly.pdbx_strand_id
1 'polypeptide(L)'
;MLNQYFQTDQIVLNTLHEKMEISYKDLLMVYMKRDYVLKTPLSELDPTRNDQFLKHSDIYLGVKIMNHILLDSVKRRQDLLTNFYMNCVEFLKVSCVQIKKRYDFSDPILPLLNILTPSVALSDKKRSKYNTINSILCLTQKLPRIVKTDLLQVIDDQWRLMCLVNFSDDITNEKEPDQFWIKIKNLESQQFQELATFALSVMSLPHSNACCERIFSKVNRIKTKSRNKLITKTVSATIMTSEAIKNGSCYNFQPCKKMVDSMTSINLYPTKINDEIEKSDDFILDD
;
A
#
# COMPACT_ATOMS: atom_id res chain seq x y z
N MET A 1 -8.90 11.52 2.02
CA MET A 1 -7.70 11.55 1.14
C MET A 1 -6.82 10.31 1.33
N LEU A 2 -6.53 9.87 2.56
CA LEU A 2 -5.74 8.66 2.84
C LEU A 2 -6.29 7.38 2.19
N ASN A 3 -7.57 7.08 2.37
CA ASN A 3 -8.19 5.89 1.78
C ASN A 3 -8.08 5.89 0.24
N GLN A 4 -8.37 7.03 -0.39
CA GLN A 4 -8.24 7.19 -1.84
C GLN A 4 -6.80 6.94 -2.32
N TYR A 5 -5.80 7.39 -1.56
CA TYR A 5 -4.39 7.18 -1.89
C TYR A 5 -4.02 5.68 -1.89
N PHE A 6 -4.48 4.92 -0.90
CA PHE A 6 -4.22 3.46 -0.82
C PHE A 6 -5.16 2.60 -1.68
N GLN A 7 -6.13 3.21 -2.35
CA GLN A 7 -6.97 2.55 -3.35
C GLN A 7 -6.41 2.65 -4.78
N THR A 8 -5.32 3.40 -4.96
CA THR A 8 -4.66 3.57 -6.27
C THR A 8 -4.12 2.25 -6.82
N ASP A 9 -3.87 2.22 -8.12
CA ASP A 9 -3.19 1.11 -8.81
C ASP A 9 -1.65 1.22 -8.75
N GLN A 10 -1.15 2.33 -8.21
CA GLN A 10 0.29 2.63 -8.13
C GLN A 10 0.93 1.94 -6.91
N ILE A 11 2.26 1.73 -6.99
CA ILE A 11 3.01 1.24 -5.83
C ILE A 11 3.22 2.38 -4.84
N VAL A 12 2.51 2.30 -3.72
CA VAL A 12 2.57 3.32 -2.64
C VAL A 12 3.16 2.80 -1.34
N LEU A 13 3.78 1.61 -1.37
CA LEU A 13 4.34 0.96 -0.19
C LEU A 13 5.47 1.78 0.45
N ASN A 14 6.30 2.44 -0.36
CA ASN A 14 7.42 3.28 0.09
C ASN A 14 6.98 4.52 0.89
N THR A 15 5.74 4.98 0.71
CA THR A 15 5.18 6.16 1.41
C THR A 15 4.14 5.81 2.46
N LEU A 16 3.76 4.52 2.58
CA LEU A 16 2.71 4.03 3.47
C LEU A 16 2.90 4.50 4.91
N HIS A 17 4.09 4.26 5.47
CA HIS A 17 4.37 4.60 6.87
C HIS A 17 4.24 6.09 7.15
N GLU A 18 4.91 6.93 6.35
CA GLU A 18 4.85 8.38 6.48
C GLU A 18 3.41 8.91 6.38
N LYS A 19 2.62 8.42 5.43
CA LYS A 19 1.21 8.82 5.27
C LYS A 19 0.34 8.38 6.44
N MET A 20 0.58 7.19 6.99
CA MET A 20 -0.12 6.70 8.18
C MET A 20 0.23 7.54 9.41
N GLU A 21 1.50 7.85 9.63
CA GLU A 21 1.94 8.71 10.74
C GLU A 21 1.29 10.09 10.69
N ILE A 22 1.33 10.74 9.53
CA ILE A 22 0.74 12.07 9.33
C ILE A 22 -0.75 12.04 9.61
N SER A 23 -1.47 11.08 9.01
CA SER A 23 -2.93 10.98 9.16
C SER A 23 -3.34 10.65 10.59
N TYR A 24 -2.57 9.80 11.28
CA TYR A 24 -2.83 9.44 12.66
C TYR A 24 -2.60 10.63 13.60
N LYS A 25 -1.48 11.35 13.44
CA LYS A 25 -1.20 12.59 14.18
C LYS A 25 -2.29 13.64 13.95
N ASP A 26 -2.74 13.80 12.70
CA ASP A 26 -3.78 14.77 12.35
C ASP A 26 -5.09 14.48 13.11
N LEU A 27 -5.55 13.22 13.12
CA LEU A 27 -6.74 12.81 13.87
C LEU A 27 -6.59 13.02 15.38
N LEU A 28 -5.43 12.68 15.95
CA LEU A 28 -5.16 12.86 17.38
C LEU A 28 -5.15 14.33 17.78
N MET A 29 -4.54 15.19 16.97
CA MET A 29 -4.43 16.63 17.25
C MET A 29 -5.78 17.35 17.26
N VAL A 30 -6.86 16.74 16.76
CA VAL A 30 -8.21 17.31 16.85
C VAL A 30 -8.71 17.33 18.30
N TYR A 31 -8.41 16.31 19.11
CA TYR A 31 -8.97 16.16 20.46
C TYR A 31 -7.93 15.98 21.58
N MET A 32 -6.65 15.77 21.24
CA MET A 32 -5.56 15.63 22.20
C MET A 32 -4.60 16.82 22.15
N LYS A 33 -3.93 17.08 23.27
CA LYS A 33 -2.90 18.12 23.40
C LYS A 33 -1.76 17.90 22.40
N ARG A 34 -1.45 18.94 21.64
CA ARG A 34 -0.38 18.94 20.62
C ARG A 34 0.97 18.48 21.18
N ASP A 35 1.33 18.93 22.37
CA ASP A 35 2.59 18.54 23.03
C ASP A 35 2.68 17.03 23.25
N TYR A 36 1.58 16.41 23.71
CA TYR A 36 1.54 14.97 23.94
C TYR A 36 1.70 14.19 22.62
N VAL A 37 0.97 14.60 21.57
CA VAL A 37 1.00 13.92 20.27
C VAL A 37 2.35 14.02 19.57
N LEU A 38 3.04 15.16 19.66
CA LEU A 38 4.30 15.39 18.96
C LEU A 38 5.53 14.87 19.70
N LYS A 39 5.49 14.80 21.04
CA LYS A 39 6.64 14.36 21.86
C LYS A 39 6.61 12.87 22.19
N THR A 40 5.45 12.23 22.12
CA THR A 40 5.31 10.80 22.43
C THR A 40 5.50 9.96 21.17
N PRO A 41 6.32 8.89 21.20
CA PRO A 41 6.38 7.92 20.12
C PRO A 41 4.99 7.35 19.81
N LEU A 42 4.63 7.24 18.52
CA LEU A 42 3.27 6.80 18.13
C LEU A 42 2.94 5.37 18.58
N SER A 43 3.96 4.52 18.71
CA SER A 43 3.84 3.17 19.27
C SER A 43 3.32 3.18 20.72
N GLU A 44 3.77 4.15 21.53
CA GLU A 44 3.46 4.25 22.96
C GLU A 44 2.26 5.16 23.24
N LEU A 45 1.87 6.00 22.29
CA LEU A 45 0.78 6.98 22.44
C LEU A 45 -0.56 6.28 22.71
N ASP A 46 -1.22 6.63 23.81
CA ASP A 46 -2.55 6.14 24.16
C ASP A 46 -3.63 7.14 23.71
N PRO A 47 -4.45 6.81 22.69
CA PRO A 47 -5.51 7.70 22.21
C PRO A 47 -6.68 7.86 23.21
N THR A 48 -6.73 7.05 24.27
CA THR A 48 -7.82 7.06 25.26
C THR A 48 -7.49 7.86 26.53
N ARG A 49 -6.32 8.49 26.55
CA ARG A 49 -5.77 9.16 27.72
C ARG A 49 -6.47 10.50 28.01
N ASN A 50 -7.48 10.46 28.88
CA ASN A 50 -8.35 11.61 29.17
C ASN A 50 -7.61 12.85 29.72
N ASP A 51 -6.51 12.69 30.47
CA ASP A 51 -5.71 13.81 31.00
C ASP A 51 -5.02 14.63 29.89
N GLN A 52 -4.88 14.05 28.70
CA GLN A 52 -4.31 14.67 27.52
C GLN A 52 -5.36 15.22 26.56
N PHE A 53 -6.65 15.13 26.89
CA PHE A 53 -7.71 15.66 26.02
C PHE A 53 -7.78 17.19 26.10
N LEU A 54 -8.16 17.80 24.98
CA LEU A 54 -8.50 19.20 24.88
C LEU A 54 -9.85 19.46 25.55
N LYS A 55 -10.05 20.69 26.02
CA LYS A 55 -11.38 21.13 26.44
C LYS A 55 -12.28 21.25 25.21
N HIS A 56 -13.60 21.08 25.38
CA HIS A 56 -14.54 21.18 24.26
C HIS A 56 -14.45 22.51 23.49
N SER A 57 -14.11 23.61 24.16
CA SER A 57 -13.90 24.93 23.53
C SER A 57 -12.71 24.98 22.58
N ASP A 58 -11.74 24.09 22.75
CA ASP A 58 -10.44 24.14 22.07
C ASP A 58 -10.38 23.13 20.91
N ILE A 59 -11.42 22.31 20.74
CA ILE A 59 -11.52 21.28 19.69
C ILE A 59 -11.89 21.94 18.36
N TYR A 60 -11.03 21.79 17.36
CA TYR A 60 -11.28 22.32 16.02
C TYR A 60 -11.88 21.28 15.07
N LEU A 61 -13.14 21.47 14.66
CA LEU A 61 -13.88 20.58 13.74
C LEU A 61 -14.05 21.16 12.33
N GLY A 62 -13.33 22.23 11.99
CA GLY A 62 -13.40 22.88 10.68
C GLY A 62 -14.27 24.14 10.62
N VAL A 63 -13.94 25.02 9.67
CA VAL A 63 -14.51 26.37 9.54
C VAL A 63 -16.05 26.37 9.47
N LYS A 64 -16.65 25.44 8.71
CA LYS A 64 -18.11 25.37 8.57
C LYS A 64 -18.79 25.09 9.90
N ILE A 65 -18.28 24.11 10.65
CA ILE A 65 -18.83 23.74 11.96
C ILE A 65 -18.65 24.89 12.94
N MET A 66 -17.47 25.53 12.93
CA MET A 66 -17.21 26.69 13.77
C MET A 66 -18.16 27.85 13.51
N ASN A 67 -18.42 28.17 12.23
CA ASN A 67 -19.39 29.20 11.87
C ASN A 67 -20.81 28.86 12.36
N HIS A 68 -21.21 27.58 12.31
CA HIS A 68 -22.51 27.14 12.82
C HIS A 68 -22.61 27.21 14.36
N ILE A 69 -21.53 26.92 15.08
CA ILE A 69 -21.50 27.00 16.55
C ILE A 69 -21.65 28.44 17.04
N LEU A 70 -21.19 29.43 16.26
CA LEU A 70 -21.31 30.84 16.58
C LEU A 70 -22.73 31.40 16.45
N LEU A 71 -23.67 30.68 15.82
CA LEU A 71 -25.06 31.10 15.70
C LEU A 71 -25.74 31.13 17.07
N ASP A 72 -26.49 32.20 17.36
CA ASP A 72 -27.17 32.37 18.67
C ASP A 72 -28.18 31.26 19.00
N SER A 73 -28.78 30.63 17.98
CA SER A 73 -29.66 29.46 18.16
C SER A 73 -28.90 28.25 18.73
N VAL A 74 -27.64 28.06 18.35
CA VAL A 74 -26.79 26.94 18.77
C VAL A 74 -26.10 27.26 20.10
N LYS A 75 -25.56 28.47 20.25
CA LYS A 75 -24.85 28.92 21.44
C LYS A 75 -25.73 28.91 22.71
N ARG A 76 -27.04 29.13 22.56
CA ARG A 76 -28.02 29.03 23.67
C ARG A 76 -28.21 27.60 24.19
N ARG A 77 -27.87 26.58 23.42
CA ARG A 77 -28.06 25.15 23.74
C ARG A 77 -26.74 24.47 24.07
N GLN A 78 -26.13 24.90 25.18
CA GLN A 78 -24.83 24.38 25.63
C GLN A 78 -24.86 22.88 25.96
N ASP A 79 -26.02 22.37 26.36
CA ASP A 79 -26.30 20.94 26.59
C ASP A 79 -26.04 20.11 25.32
N LEU A 80 -26.65 20.53 24.20
CA LEU A 80 -26.51 19.85 22.91
C LEU A 80 -25.11 20.01 22.34
N LEU A 81 -24.50 21.19 22.52
CA LEU A 81 -23.14 21.45 22.06
C LEU A 81 -22.12 20.54 22.78
N THR A 82 -22.29 20.34 24.08
CA THR A 82 -21.44 19.42 24.86
C THR A 82 -21.59 17.99 24.35
N ASN A 83 -22.82 17.52 24.15
CA ASN A 83 -23.08 16.18 23.62
C ASN A 83 -22.50 16.01 22.20
N PHE A 84 -22.64 17.02 21.35
CA PHE A 84 -22.05 17.04 20.01
C PHE A 84 -20.52 16.86 20.06
N TYR A 85 -19.82 17.65 20.88
CA TYR A 85 -18.37 17.50 21.03
C TYR A 85 -17.99 16.13 21.59
N MET A 86 -18.71 15.61 22.59
CA MET A 86 -18.45 14.27 23.12
C MET A 86 -18.58 13.20 22.04
N ASN A 87 -19.63 13.25 21.21
CA ASN A 87 -19.81 12.28 20.12
C ASN A 87 -18.72 12.38 19.06
N CYS A 88 -18.29 13.60 18.70
CA CYS A 88 -17.17 13.80 17.78
C CYS A 88 -15.86 13.24 18.34
N VAL A 89 -15.55 13.51 19.61
CA VAL A 89 -14.36 12.98 20.28
C VAL A 89 -14.43 11.47 20.37
N GLU A 90 -15.57 10.89 20.74
CA GLU A 90 -15.74 9.45 20.84
C GLU A 90 -15.50 8.77 19.49
N PHE A 91 -16.05 9.33 18.40
CA PHE A 91 -15.84 8.83 17.05
C PHE A 91 -14.34 8.86 16.67
N LEU A 92 -13.64 9.97 16.93
CA LEU A 92 -12.22 10.12 16.63
C LEU A 92 -11.36 9.18 17.50
N LYS A 93 -11.68 9.07 18.79
CA LYS A 93 -11.03 8.16 19.73
C LYS A 93 -11.14 6.71 19.25
N VAL A 94 -12.35 6.25 18.93
CA VAL A 94 -12.57 4.90 18.39
C VAL A 94 -11.81 4.73 17.09
N SER A 95 -11.82 5.71 16.19
CA SER A 95 -11.05 5.66 14.95
C SER A 95 -9.55 5.47 15.20
N CYS A 96 -8.96 6.25 16.11
CA CYS A 96 -7.55 6.14 16.49
C CYS A 96 -7.22 4.78 17.13
N VAL A 97 -8.08 4.26 18.00
CA VAL A 97 -7.93 2.91 18.58
C VAL A 97 -7.95 1.84 17.49
N GLN A 98 -8.88 1.94 16.54
CA GLN A 98 -9.01 0.97 15.44
C GLN A 98 -7.84 1.05 14.45
N ILE A 99 -7.25 2.22 14.24
CA ILE A 99 -6.01 2.39 13.46
C ILE A 99 -4.85 1.68 14.17
N LYS A 100 -4.61 1.99 15.45
CA LYS A 100 -3.52 1.39 16.23
C LYS A 100 -3.65 -0.14 16.36
N LYS A 101 -4.88 -0.67 16.33
CA LYS A 101 -5.13 -2.12 16.28
C LYS A 101 -4.71 -2.78 14.97
N ARG A 102 -4.73 -2.07 13.85
CA ARG A 102 -4.49 -2.62 12.49
C ARG A 102 -3.14 -2.25 11.90
N TYR A 103 -2.56 -1.14 12.36
CA TYR A 103 -1.30 -0.62 11.88
C TYR A 103 -0.30 -0.57 13.02
N ASP A 104 0.81 -1.30 12.86
CA ASP A 104 1.89 -1.33 13.82
C ASP A 104 2.85 -0.14 13.57
N PHE A 105 2.76 0.87 14.44
CA PHE A 105 3.68 2.01 14.42
C PHE A 105 5.08 1.69 14.96
N SER A 106 5.28 0.50 15.55
CA SER A 106 6.59 0.01 15.96
C SER A 106 7.27 -0.87 14.91
N ASP A 107 6.64 -1.06 13.75
CA ASP A 107 7.18 -1.88 12.67
C ASP A 107 8.56 -1.34 12.22
N PRO A 108 9.61 -2.19 12.23
CA PRO A 108 10.97 -1.74 11.94
C PRO A 108 11.31 -1.73 10.44
N ILE A 109 10.41 -2.16 9.56
CA ILE A 109 10.63 -2.33 8.11
C ILE A 109 9.93 -1.21 7.33
N LEU A 110 8.64 -0.98 7.57
CA LEU A 110 7.82 0.00 6.85
C LEU A 110 8.42 1.41 6.80
N PRO A 111 9.03 1.95 7.88
CA PRO A 111 9.70 3.26 7.81
C PRO A 111 10.92 3.27 6.87
N LEU A 112 11.63 2.13 6.76
CA LEU A 112 12.84 1.98 5.96
C LEU A 112 12.53 1.88 4.46
N LEU A 113 11.32 1.43 4.08
CA LEU A 113 10.93 1.27 2.67
C LEU A 113 11.00 2.57 1.87
N ASN A 114 10.91 3.73 2.54
CA ASN A 114 11.05 5.03 1.90
C ASN A 114 12.48 5.27 1.34
N ILE A 115 13.48 4.49 1.75
CA ILE A 115 14.83 4.55 1.16
C ILE A 115 14.82 4.18 -0.33
N LEU A 116 13.87 3.34 -0.76
CA LEU A 116 13.73 2.90 -2.15
C LEU A 116 12.97 3.92 -3.03
N THR A 117 12.53 5.05 -2.47
CA THR A 117 11.95 6.15 -3.23
C THR A 117 13.02 6.78 -4.13
N PRO A 118 12.76 7.07 -5.42
CA PRO A 118 13.77 7.59 -6.35
C PRO A 118 14.50 8.82 -5.80
N SER A 119 13.75 9.75 -5.22
CA SER A 119 14.31 10.99 -4.68
C SER A 119 15.24 10.78 -3.48
N VAL A 120 15.12 9.66 -2.76
CA VAL A 120 15.98 9.28 -1.61
C VAL A 120 17.13 8.42 -2.12
N ALA A 121 16.85 7.44 -2.97
CA ALA A 121 17.85 6.58 -3.58
C ALA A 121 18.91 7.39 -4.35
N LEU A 122 18.58 8.50 -5.00
CA LEU A 122 19.55 9.32 -5.73
C LEU A 122 20.30 10.36 -4.87
N SER A 123 20.03 10.45 -3.56
CA SER A 123 20.55 11.54 -2.72
C SER A 123 21.21 11.05 -1.43
N ASP A 124 22.54 11.16 -1.36
CA ASP A 124 23.33 10.83 -0.16
C ASP A 124 22.82 11.53 1.10
N LYS A 125 22.48 12.82 0.98
CA LYS A 125 21.94 13.60 2.09
C LYS A 125 20.66 12.98 2.65
N LYS A 126 19.76 12.50 1.77
CA LYS A 126 18.50 11.88 2.21
C LYS A 126 18.69 10.45 2.70
N ARG A 127 19.62 9.68 2.12
CA ARG A 127 19.98 8.34 2.60
C ARG A 127 20.49 8.36 4.04
N SER A 128 21.24 9.39 4.41
CA SER A 128 21.80 9.56 5.76
C SER A 128 20.75 9.61 6.88
N LYS A 129 19.49 9.97 6.55
CA LYS A 129 18.35 9.92 7.50
C LYS A 129 18.05 8.50 7.99
N TYR A 130 18.29 7.50 7.14
CA TYR A 130 17.93 6.10 7.40
C TYR A 130 19.14 5.26 7.81
N ASN A 131 20.33 5.59 7.32
CA ASN A 131 21.56 4.92 7.70
C ASN A 131 22.77 5.84 7.60
N THR A 132 23.50 6.00 8.71
CA THR A 132 24.73 6.80 8.79
C THR A 132 25.86 6.25 7.91
N ILE A 133 25.87 4.95 7.64
CA ILE A 133 26.93 4.25 6.89
C ILE A 133 26.55 4.16 5.38
N ASN A 134 25.41 4.73 4.98
CA ASN A 134 24.96 4.80 3.58
C ASN A 134 24.81 3.41 2.92
N SER A 135 24.48 2.40 3.73
CA SER A 135 24.35 1.00 3.31
C SER A 135 22.87 0.57 3.28
N ILE A 136 22.52 -0.32 2.36
CA ILE A 136 21.16 -0.88 2.23
C ILE A 136 20.93 -2.09 3.15
N LEU A 137 21.97 -2.54 3.88
CA LEU A 137 21.94 -3.65 4.82
C LEU A 137 20.84 -3.51 5.88
N CYS A 138 20.53 -2.27 6.31
CA CYS A 138 19.46 -2.02 7.27
C CYS A 138 18.09 -2.55 6.82
N LEU A 139 17.86 -2.62 5.51
CA LEU A 139 16.64 -3.14 4.91
C LEU A 139 16.78 -4.61 4.50
N THR A 140 17.87 -5.00 3.83
CA THR A 140 18.04 -6.37 3.31
C THR A 140 18.09 -7.41 4.43
N GLN A 141 18.72 -7.09 5.57
CA GLN A 141 18.78 -7.98 6.74
C GLN A 141 17.41 -8.24 7.38
N LYS A 142 16.47 -7.29 7.25
CA LYS A 142 15.11 -7.43 7.77
C LYS A 142 14.18 -8.18 6.80
N LEU A 143 14.64 -8.47 5.58
CA LEU A 143 13.85 -9.13 4.53
C LEU A 143 14.55 -10.41 4.02
N PRO A 144 14.85 -11.40 4.89
CA PRO A 144 15.61 -12.59 4.54
C PRO A 144 14.89 -13.50 3.54
N ARG A 145 13.57 -13.38 3.39
CA ARG A 145 12.79 -14.14 2.40
C ARG A 145 12.94 -13.59 0.97
N ILE A 146 13.38 -12.34 0.83
CA ILE A 146 13.52 -11.67 -0.47
C ILE A 146 14.96 -11.80 -0.99
N VAL A 147 15.95 -11.70 -0.10
CA VAL A 147 17.38 -11.69 -0.47
C VAL A 147 18.11 -12.87 0.16
N LYS A 148 18.81 -13.64 -0.68
CA LYS A 148 19.74 -14.67 -0.23
C LYS A 148 21.00 -14.03 0.36
N THR A 149 21.55 -14.63 1.41
CA THR A 149 22.74 -14.11 2.12
C THR A 149 23.92 -13.84 1.18
N ASP A 150 24.12 -14.69 0.17
CA ASP A 150 25.23 -14.58 -0.78
C ASP A 150 25.17 -13.32 -1.66
N LEU A 151 23.99 -12.73 -1.83
CA LEU A 151 23.78 -11.53 -2.66
C LEU A 151 23.87 -10.22 -1.86
N LEU A 152 23.96 -10.28 -0.53
CA LEU A 152 23.94 -9.09 0.32
C LEU A 152 25.09 -8.13 -0.01
N GLN A 153 26.30 -8.65 -0.19
CA GLN A 153 27.48 -7.85 -0.50
C GLN A 153 27.33 -7.17 -1.88
N VAL A 154 26.87 -7.92 -2.89
CA VAL A 154 26.67 -7.41 -4.25
C VAL A 154 25.63 -6.29 -4.26
N ILE A 155 24.50 -6.49 -3.57
CA ILE A 155 23.43 -5.49 -3.49
C ILE A 155 23.91 -4.23 -2.77
N ASP A 156 24.68 -4.36 -1.69
CA ASP A 156 25.22 -3.21 -0.96
C ASP A 156 26.27 -2.43 -1.76
N ASP A 157 27.16 -3.12 -2.46
CA ASP A 157 28.15 -2.50 -3.33
C ASP A 157 27.46 -1.73 -4.48
N GLN A 158 26.46 -2.34 -5.12
CA GLN A 158 25.63 -1.68 -6.13
C GLN A 158 24.93 -0.43 -5.57
N TRP A 159 24.38 -0.51 -4.35
CA TRP A 159 23.71 0.61 -3.70
C TRP A 159 24.66 1.80 -3.47
N ARG A 160 25.88 1.52 -3.02
CA ARG A 160 26.91 2.55 -2.77
C ARG A 160 27.44 3.15 -4.08
N LEU A 161 27.58 2.33 -5.11
CA LEU A 161 28.02 2.77 -6.45
C LEU A 161 27.02 3.72 -7.12
N MET A 162 25.71 3.61 -6.83
CA MET A 162 24.70 4.49 -7.44
C MET A 162 25.01 5.98 -7.26
N CYS A 163 25.60 6.39 -6.14
CA CYS A 163 25.90 7.81 -5.87
C CYS A 163 27.10 8.33 -6.67
N LEU A 164 27.89 7.43 -7.26
CA LEU A 164 29.04 7.76 -8.10
C LEU A 164 28.68 7.80 -9.59
N VAL A 165 27.49 7.34 -9.96
CA VAL A 165 27.04 7.25 -11.35
C VAL A 165 26.12 8.41 -11.68
N ASN A 166 26.40 9.08 -12.79
CA ASN A 166 25.50 10.06 -13.38
C ASN A 166 24.44 9.35 -14.21
N PHE A 167 23.22 9.29 -13.70
CA PHE A 167 22.08 8.79 -14.44
C PHE A 167 21.55 9.85 -15.41
N SER A 168 20.94 9.39 -16.51
CA SER A 168 20.28 10.24 -17.49
C SER A 168 19.03 10.92 -16.92
N ASP A 169 18.62 12.03 -17.56
CA ASP A 169 17.50 12.86 -17.09
C ASP A 169 16.15 12.12 -17.02
N ASP A 170 15.97 11.08 -17.83
CA ASP A 170 14.77 10.24 -17.81
C ASP A 170 14.68 9.34 -16.57
N ILE A 171 15.81 9.03 -15.93
CA ILE A 171 15.89 8.26 -14.69
C ILE A 171 15.79 9.21 -13.50
N THR A 172 16.51 10.33 -13.52
CA THR A 172 16.56 11.27 -12.39
C THR A 172 15.24 11.99 -12.14
N ASN A 173 14.45 12.22 -13.20
CA ASN A 173 13.13 12.84 -13.11
C ASN A 173 11.98 11.85 -12.86
N GLU A 174 12.27 10.54 -12.81
CA GLU A 174 11.25 9.52 -12.56
C GLU A 174 10.76 9.60 -11.10
N LYS A 175 9.44 9.68 -10.93
CA LYS A 175 8.80 9.79 -9.62
C LYS A 175 8.18 8.48 -9.17
N GLU A 176 7.76 7.66 -10.11
CA GLU A 176 7.14 6.35 -9.84
C GLU A 176 8.24 5.35 -9.46
N PRO A 177 8.25 4.83 -8.21
CA PRO A 177 9.35 4.01 -7.71
C PRO A 177 9.58 2.73 -8.54
N ASP A 178 8.52 2.07 -8.99
CA ASP A 178 8.58 0.87 -9.81
C ASP A 178 9.22 1.14 -11.18
N GLN A 179 8.79 2.20 -11.86
CA GLN A 179 9.33 2.60 -13.15
C GLN A 179 10.80 3.00 -13.03
N PHE A 180 11.18 3.68 -11.95
CA PHE A 180 12.56 4.02 -11.65
C PHE A 180 13.42 2.75 -11.54
N TRP A 181 13.03 1.77 -10.72
CA TRP A 181 13.82 0.55 -10.56
C TRP A 181 13.82 -0.34 -11.81
N ILE A 182 12.75 -0.33 -12.62
CA ILE A 182 12.74 -0.99 -13.94
C ILE A 182 13.78 -0.35 -14.86
N LYS A 183 13.85 0.99 -14.93
CA LYS A 183 14.85 1.70 -15.74
C LYS A 183 16.27 1.38 -15.27
N ILE A 184 16.52 1.40 -13.95
CA ILE A 184 17.82 1.03 -13.37
C ILE A 184 18.19 -0.43 -13.70
N LYS A 185 17.22 -1.35 -13.66
CA LYS A 185 17.43 -2.75 -14.03
C LYS A 185 17.81 -2.94 -15.50
N ASN A 186 17.22 -2.14 -16.38
CA ASN A 186 17.38 -2.25 -17.84
C ASN A 186 18.54 -1.44 -18.41
N LEU A 187 19.41 -0.87 -17.56
CA LEU A 187 20.63 -0.23 -18.02
C LEU A 187 21.53 -1.23 -18.76
N GLU A 188 22.11 -0.81 -19.89
CA GLU A 188 22.95 -1.67 -20.74
C GLU A 188 24.14 -2.27 -19.99
N SER A 189 24.68 -1.55 -19.02
CA SER A 189 25.79 -2.02 -18.19
C SER A 189 25.42 -3.15 -17.22
N GLN A 190 24.12 -3.39 -16.98
CA GLN A 190 23.57 -4.34 -16.00
C GLN A 190 24.15 -4.18 -14.57
N GLN A 191 24.82 -3.06 -14.30
CA GLN A 191 25.63 -2.86 -13.10
C GLN A 191 24.81 -2.78 -11.81
N PHE A 192 23.48 -2.60 -11.91
CA PHE A 192 22.56 -2.47 -10.78
C PHE A 192 21.44 -3.54 -10.79
N GLN A 193 21.62 -4.63 -11.53
CA GLN A 193 20.56 -5.62 -11.76
C GLN A 193 20.04 -6.30 -10.48
N GLU A 194 20.93 -6.67 -9.57
CA GLU A 194 20.58 -7.35 -8.31
C GLU A 194 19.87 -6.38 -7.35
N LEU A 195 20.39 -5.17 -7.21
CA LEU A 195 19.77 -4.11 -6.43
C LEU A 195 18.37 -3.77 -6.94
N ALA A 196 18.22 -3.59 -8.26
CA ALA A 196 16.93 -3.26 -8.84
C ALA A 196 15.93 -4.42 -8.72
N THR A 197 16.39 -5.67 -8.87
CA THR A 197 15.54 -6.85 -8.64
C THR A 197 15.12 -6.96 -7.19
N PHE A 198 16.01 -6.67 -6.24
CA PHE A 198 15.67 -6.56 -4.83
C PHE A 198 14.60 -5.48 -4.59
N ALA A 199 14.82 -4.25 -5.05
CA ALA A 199 13.89 -3.15 -4.85
C ALA A 199 12.50 -3.44 -5.43
N LEU A 200 12.43 -4.01 -6.64
CA LEU A 200 11.17 -4.43 -7.27
C LEU A 200 10.47 -5.56 -6.49
N SER A 201 11.25 -6.48 -5.91
CA SER A 201 10.70 -7.57 -5.08
C SER A 201 10.17 -7.08 -3.74
N VAL A 202 10.78 -6.04 -3.17
CA VAL A 202 10.24 -5.38 -1.98
C VAL A 202 8.96 -4.61 -2.33
N MET A 203 8.93 -3.95 -3.48
CA MET A 203 7.78 -3.18 -3.94
C MET A 203 6.58 -4.03 -4.37
N SER A 204 6.80 -5.30 -4.70
CA SER A 204 5.72 -6.24 -5.01
C SER A 204 5.00 -6.78 -3.78
N LEU A 205 5.47 -6.43 -2.57
CA LEU A 205 4.78 -6.79 -1.33
C LEU A 205 3.37 -6.19 -1.30
N PRO A 206 2.36 -6.99 -0.91
CA PRO A 206 0.98 -6.54 -0.86
C PRO A 206 0.83 -5.47 0.22
N HIS A 207 0.40 -4.26 -0.18
CA HIS A 207 0.29 -3.10 0.70
C HIS A 207 -1.15 -2.62 0.91
N SER A 208 -2.11 -3.14 0.13
CA SER A 208 -3.52 -2.75 0.21
C SER A 208 -4.43 -3.88 -0.27
N ASN A 209 -5.57 -4.02 0.40
CA ASN A 209 -6.62 -4.95 0.01
C ASN A 209 -7.46 -4.42 -1.17
N ALA A 210 -7.25 -3.17 -1.62
CA ALA A 210 -8.02 -2.57 -2.69
C ALA A 210 -7.95 -3.37 -4.01
N CYS A 211 -6.82 -4.01 -4.29
CA CYS A 211 -6.69 -4.89 -5.45
C CYS A 211 -7.61 -6.13 -5.32
N CYS A 212 -7.63 -6.76 -4.15
CA CYS A 212 -8.53 -7.88 -3.87
C CYS A 212 -10.00 -7.44 -3.94
N GLU A 213 -10.35 -6.28 -3.38
CA GLU A 213 -11.71 -5.72 -3.46
C GLU A 213 -12.15 -5.44 -4.90
N ARG A 214 -11.24 -4.94 -5.75
CA ARG A 214 -11.49 -4.79 -7.20
C ARG A 214 -11.78 -6.12 -7.87
N ILE A 215 -11.03 -7.17 -7.55
CA ILE A 215 -11.29 -8.52 -8.07
C ILE A 215 -12.62 -9.06 -7.53
N PHE A 216 -12.95 -8.90 -6.25
CA PHE A 216 -14.24 -9.31 -5.69
C PHE A 216 -15.42 -8.57 -6.34
N SER A 217 -15.26 -7.29 -6.65
CA SER A 217 -16.25 -6.53 -7.42
C SER A 217 -16.46 -7.13 -8.82
N LYS A 218 -15.38 -7.53 -9.52
CA LYS A 218 -15.47 -8.25 -10.79
C LYS A 218 -16.16 -9.61 -10.64
N VAL A 219 -15.83 -10.37 -9.59
CA VAL A 219 -16.50 -11.65 -9.28
C VAL A 219 -18.00 -11.43 -9.08
N ASN A 220 -18.42 -10.40 -8.36
CA ASN A 220 -19.83 -10.06 -8.16
C ASN A 220 -20.55 -9.66 -9.45
N ARG A 221 -19.84 -9.04 -10.41
CA ARG A 221 -20.38 -8.77 -11.76
C ARG A 221 -20.51 -10.04 -12.61
N ILE A 222 -19.60 -10.99 -12.43
CA ILE A 222 -19.63 -12.29 -13.13
C ILE A 222 -20.73 -13.18 -12.54
N LYS A 223 -20.81 -13.29 -11.21
CA LYS A 223 -21.80 -14.08 -10.47
C LYS A 223 -22.96 -13.18 -10.03
N THR A 224 -23.93 -13.00 -10.92
CA THR A 224 -25.17 -12.29 -10.58
C THR A 224 -26.14 -13.20 -9.83
N LYS A 225 -27.20 -12.62 -9.25
CA LYS A 225 -28.26 -13.40 -8.57
C LYS A 225 -28.92 -14.43 -9.51
N SER A 226 -29.08 -14.11 -10.80
CA SER A 226 -29.61 -15.02 -11.82
C SER A 226 -28.57 -15.99 -12.38
N ARG A 227 -27.26 -15.67 -12.30
CA ARG A 227 -26.15 -16.46 -12.83
C ARG A 227 -25.13 -16.80 -11.73
N ASN A 228 -25.58 -17.52 -10.70
CA ASN A 228 -24.77 -17.84 -9.51
C ASN A 228 -24.10 -19.22 -9.55
N LYS A 229 -24.55 -20.14 -10.42
CA LYS A 229 -24.02 -21.51 -10.59
C LYS A 229 -22.93 -21.58 -11.67
N LEU A 230 -21.82 -20.88 -11.44
CA LEU A 230 -20.63 -21.01 -12.29
C LEU A 230 -19.56 -21.80 -11.55
N ILE A 231 -18.94 -22.75 -12.23
CA ILE A 231 -17.77 -23.45 -11.70
C ILE A 231 -16.59 -22.48 -11.58
N THR A 232 -15.72 -22.71 -10.59
CA THR A 232 -14.59 -21.82 -10.27
C THR A 232 -13.67 -21.59 -11.47
N LYS A 233 -13.41 -22.63 -12.27
CA LYS A 233 -12.61 -22.54 -13.51
C LYS A 233 -13.20 -21.51 -14.50
N THR A 234 -14.52 -21.50 -14.69
CA THR A 234 -15.18 -20.52 -15.59
C THR A 234 -15.10 -19.10 -15.04
N VAL A 235 -15.28 -18.93 -13.73
CA VAL A 235 -15.14 -17.61 -13.08
C VAL A 235 -13.71 -17.09 -13.22
N SER A 236 -12.72 -17.90 -12.90
CA SER A 236 -11.29 -17.58 -13.04
C SER A 236 -10.92 -17.25 -14.48
N ALA A 237 -11.33 -18.08 -15.44
CA ALA A 237 -11.08 -17.85 -16.86
C ALA A 237 -11.70 -16.52 -17.33
N THR A 238 -12.93 -16.22 -16.91
CA THR A 238 -13.61 -14.95 -17.27
C THR A 238 -12.83 -13.74 -16.74
N ILE A 239 -12.33 -13.82 -15.50
CA ILE A 239 -11.51 -12.75 -14.90
C ILE A 239 -10.21 -12.60 -15.69
N MET A 240 -9.48 -13.69 -15.92
CA MET A 240 -8.21 -13.67 -16.68
C MET A 240 -8.38 -13.12 -18.09
N THR A 241 -9.43 -13.53 -18.82
CA THR A 241 -9.75 -12.99 -20.14
C THR A 241 -10.05 -11.50 -20.06
N SER A 242 -10.80 -11.04 -19.05
CA SER A 242 -11.09 -9.60 -18.87
C SER A 242 -9.85 -8.76 -18.59
N GLU A 243 -8.87 -9.29 -17.84
CA GLU A 243 -7.59 -8.61 -17.59
C GLU A 243 -6.70 -8.64 -18.84
N ALA A 244 -6.66 -9.75 -19.58
CA ALA A 244 -5.86 -9.88 -20.80
C ALA A 244 -6.30 -8.88 -21.89
N ILE A 245 -7.59 -8.56 -21.95
CA ILE A 245 -8.14 -7.61 -22.93
C ILE A 245 -7.98 -6.15 -22.43
N LYS A 246 -7.71 -5.91 -21.14
CA LYS A 246 -7.72 -4.57 -20.51
C LYS A 246 -6.76 -3.55 -21.13
N ASN A 247 -5.64 -4.00 -21.71
CA ASN A 247 -4.67 -3.13 -22.38
C ASN A 247 -5.10 -2.69 -23.80
N GLY A 248 -6.30 -3.10 -24.24
CA GLY A 248 -6.94 -2.66 -25.48
C GLY A 248 -8.47 -2.70 -25.37
N SER A 249 -9.15 -2.48 -26.48
CA SER A 249 -10.57 -2.77 -26.62
C SER A 249 -10.76 -4.22 -27.09
N CYS A 250 -11.98 -4.77 -26.90
CA CYS A 250 -12.30 -6.10 -27.42
C CYS A 250 -12.13 -6.22 -28.95
N TYR A 251 -12.21 -5.11 -29.68
CA TYR A 251 -12.00 -5.07 -31.14
C TYR A 251 -10.52 -5.00 -31.55
N ASN A 252 -9.61 -4.64 -30.64
CA ASN A 252 -8.16 -4.62 -30.88
C ASN A 252 -7.47 -5.88 -30.37
N PHE A 253 -8.20 -6.79 -29.73
CA PHE A 253 -7.62 -8.01 -29.19
C PHE A 253 -7.23 -8.96 -30.32
N GLN A 254 -5.93 -9.17 -30.50
CA GLN A 254 -5.40 -10.14 -31.43
C GLN A 254 -4.96 -11.40 -30.66
N PRO A 255 -5.66 -12.55 -30.83
CA PRO A 255 -5.30 -13.77 -30.14
C PRO A 255 -3.92 -14.26 -30.60
N CYS A 256 -3.10 -14.74 -29.65
CA CYS A 256 -1.83 -15.36 -30.01
C CYS A 256 -2.06 -16.70 -30.72
N LYS A 257 -1.07 -17.16 -31.49
CA LYS A 257 -1.15 -18.43 -32.22
C LYS A 257 -1.53 -19.60 -31.30
N LYS A 258 -0.98 -19.64 -30.07
CA LYS A 258 -1.33 -20.65 -29.06
C LYS A 258 -2.81 -20.63 -28.66
N MET A 259 -3.46 -19.46 -28.58
CA MET A 259 -4.89 -19.36 -28.27
C MET A 259 -5.74 -19.93 -29.41
N VAL A 260 -5.36 -19.66 -30.66
CA VAL A 260 -6.03 -20.19 -31.85
C VAL A 260 -5.85 -21.70 -31.93
N ASP A 261 -4.62 -22.20 -31.74
CA ASP A 261 -4.30 -23.63 -31.73
C ASP A 261 -5.00 -24.38 -30.59
N SER A 262 -5.35 -23.69 -29.50
CA SER A 262 -6.10 -24.26 -28.38
C SER A 262 -7.60 -24.40 -28.66
N MET A 263 -8.12 -23.72 -29.69
CA MET A 263 -9.55 -23.69 -30.04
C MET A 263 -9.99 -24.92 -30.85
N THR A 264 -9.61 -26.10 -30.39
CA THR A 264 -9.94 -27.38 -31.02
C THR A 264 -11.10 -28.07 -30.30
N SER A 265 -11.85 -28.90 -31.04
CA SER A 265 -12.98 -29.66 -30.49
C SER A 265 -12.58 -30.51 -29.26
N ILE A 266 -11.36 -31.06 -29.28
CA ILE A 266 -10.81 -31.90 -28.20
C ILE A 266 -10.67 -31.10 -26.89
N ASN A 267 -10.23 -29.84 -26.96
CA ASN A 267 -10.03 -28.98 -25.79
C ASN A 267 -11.33 -28.36 -25.29
N LEU A 268 -12.25 -28.00 -26.20
CA LEU A 268 -13.52 -27.34 -25.86
C LEU A 268 -14.57 -28.35 -25.37
N TYR A 269 -14.54 -29.57 -25.88
CA TYR A 269 -15.49 -30.64 -25.57
C TYR A 269 -14.73 -31.92 -25.22
N PRO A 270 -14.00 -31.94 -24.09
CA PRO A 270 -13.29 -33.15 -23.67
C PRO A 270 -14.29 -34.28 -23.45
N THR A 271 -14.12 -35.38 -24.18
CA THR A 271 -14.99 -36.57 -24.16
C THR A 271 -14.79 -37.44 -22.91
N LYS A 272 -13.77 -37.13 -22.10
CA LYS A 272 -13.55 -37.72 -20.78
C LYS A 272 -13.46 -36.60 -19.75
N ILE A 273 -14.33 -36.64 -18.76
CA ILE A 273 -14.14 -35.90 -17.52
C ILE A 273 -12.97 -36.59 -16.83
N ASN A 274 -11.76 -36.02 -16.90
CA ASN A 274 -10.69 -36.47 -16.01
C ASN A 274 -11.11 -36.06 -14.59
N ASP A 275 -11.41 -37.05 -13.76
CA ASP A 275 -11.59 -36.95 -12.30
C ASP A 275 -10.28 -36.58 -11.58
N GLU A 276 -9.52 -35.62 -12.12
CA GLU A 276 -8.35 -35.01 -11.46
C GLU A 276 -8.69 -33.63 -10.89
N ILE A 277 -9.98 -33.37 -10.61
CA ILE A 277 -10.42 -32.17 -9.90
C ILE A 277 -10.41 -32.46 -8.40
N GLU A 278 -9.23 -32.68 -7.82
CA GLU A 278 -8.97 -32.47 -6.38
C GLU A 278 -7.47 -32.52 -6.03
N LYS A 279 -6.63 -31.93 -6.88
CA LYS A 279 -5.30 -31.44 -6.46
C LYS A 279 -5.07 -30.05 -7.05
N SER A 280 -5.84 -29.07 -6.60
CA SER A 280 -5.17 -27.80 -6.33
C SER A 280 -4.32 -28.08 -5.09
N ASP A 281 -3.01 -27.93 -5.21
CA ASP A 281 -2.20 -27.64 -4.03
C ASP A 281 -2.72 -26.30 -3.50
N ASP A 282 -3.80 -26.37 -2.72
CA ASP A 282 -4.17 -25.33 -1.80
C ASP A 282 -2.94 -25.14 -0.92
N PHE A 283 -2.50 -23.88 -0.78
CA PHE A 283 -1.52 -23.49 0.22
C PHE A 283 -2.08 -23.82 1.60
N ILE A 284 -1.90 -25.06 2.04
CA ILE A 284 -1.99 -25.45 3.44
C ILE A 284 -0.72 -24.89 4.07
N LEU A 285 -0.89 -23.83 4.87
CA LEU A 285 0.10 -23.49 5.88
C LEU A 285 -0.02 -24.57 6.94
N ASP A 286 0.96 -25.47 6.98
CA ASP A 286 1.13 -26.35 8.14
C ASP A 286 1.44 -25.48 9.37
N ASP A 287 0.74 -25.78 10.47
CA ASP A 287 0.77 -25.09 11.77
C ASP A 287 2.18 -24.92 12.37
#